data_AF-A0A380KWJ8-F1
#
_entry.id   AF-A0A380KWJ8-F1
#
_cell.length_a   1.000
_cell.length_b   1.000
_cell.length_c   1.000
_cell.angle_alpha   90.00
_cell.angle_beta   90.00
_cell.angle_gamma   90.00
#
_symmetry.space_group_name_H-M   'P 1'
#
loop_
_entity.id
_entity.type
_entity.pdbx_description
1 polymer ?
#
loop_
_entity_poly.entity_id
_entity_poly.type
_entity_poly.pdbx_seq_one_letter_code
_entity_poly.pdbx_strand_id
1 'polypeptide(L)'
;MRKARWTMLAAIVFVVLLAIPSYSWTKKNIQAVEKFHNSKVSPVIMVPGSSATESRFDGLVTKLNQNRRGTKHSLLKVKVWNSGKITYEGSIGAKDNEPVIVVGFENNQDGYSNIKKQAAMLDQAFAVLQERYSFNNFKGLGHSNGGLIYTAFLENYFSNYEDVTIKRLMTIGTPYNFKETNINNKTEMLADFIKNRGNIPTNLIMYSVAGTITYDSDELVPDASVSAGKYIYQGQVAHYTEVTVTGEDAQHSDLPTNDEVVALIKQQLLDQEEQGKKMGKSKRMKRLFLCSYFANVAGVFEQFAVDQNLEKEVLFVPTAANLADEKNYVDEAEAVFQQMGYSVEILDIAKTNQYLAEEKIRQVQLLYVSSGNTFYLLQELNKKNLCPLIRDRIKAGMVYIGESAGAIIAGENIDYNQLLTSDNCMASSKNGYALEVISYYILSQYEESSFSEHEQKILEHYGKALNALPLTNDQAAIFIDNEMPLLKRLFVNCSGLMSAKIWREPNWFSPF
;
A
#
# COMPACT_ATOMS: atom_id res chain seq x y z
N MET A 1 7.70 72.77 25.77
CA MET A 1 6.60 72.12 24.99
C MET A 1 6.92 71.89 23.51
N ARG A 2 7.49 72.85 22.77
CA ARG A 2 7.73 72.71 21.31
C ARG A 2 8.77 71.63 20.95
N LYS A 3 9.92 71.56 21.65
CA LYS A 3 10.95 70.52 21.43
C LYS A 3 10.44 69.10 21.69
N ALA A 4 9.67 68.90 22.77
CA ALA A 4 9.07 67.61 23.13
C ALA A 4 8.07 67.10 22.06
N ARG A 5 7.36 68.00 21.38
CA ARG A 5 6.47 67.66 20.26
C ARG A 5 7.25 67.19 19.04
N TRP A 6 8.37 67.84 18.71
CA TRP A 6 9.23 67.43 17.58
C TRP A 6 9.93 66.09 17.83
N THR A 7 10.38 65.83 19.05
CA THR A 7 10.97 64.53 19.41
C THR A 7 9.93 63.41 19.36
N MET A 8 8.70 63.67 19.80
CA MET A 8 7.61 62.70 19.71
C MET A 8 7.23 62.42 18.25
N LEU A 9 7.18 63.45 17.40
CA LEU A 9 6.89 63.30 15.98
C LEU A 9 7.99 62.49 15.26
N ALA A 10 9.26 62.78 15.57
CA ALA A 10 10.40 62.03 15.02
C ALA A 10 10.38 60.55 15.46
N ALA A 11 10.02 60.27 16.71
CA ALA A 11 9.88 58.89 17.20
C ALA A 11 8.75 58.13 16.50
N ILE A 12 7.60 58.77 16.27
CA ILE A 12 6.49 58.16 15.53
C ILE A 12 6.90 57.87 14.08
N VAL A 13 7.55 58.83 13.41
CA VAL A 13 8.05 58.64 12.04
C VAL A 13 9.06 57.49 11.98
N PHE A 14 9.95 57.39 12.96
CA PHE A 14 10.92 56.28 13.05
C PHE A 14 10.24 54.92 13.24
N VAL A 15 9.22 54.84 14.12
CA VAL A 15 8.44 53.59 14.31
C VAL A 15 7.69 53.20 13.04
N VAL A 16 7.07 54.15 12.34
CA VAL A 16 6.39 53.88 11.05
C VAL A 16 7.40 53.44 9.98
N LEU A 17 8.59 54.07 9.93
CA LEU A 17 9.67 53.69 9.02
C LEU A 17 10.19 52.26 9.27
N LEU A 18 10.13 51.76 10.51
CA LEU A 18 10.46 50.36 10.83
C LEU A 18 9.29 49.40 10.61
N ALA A 19 8.06 49.85 10.89
CA ALA A 19 6.85 49.03 10.76
C ALA A 19 6.53 48.69 9.30
N ILE A 20 6.79 49.60 8.34
CA ILE A 20 6.54 49.36 6.91
C ILE A 20 7.40 48.20 6.34
N PRO A 21 8.74 48.20 6.46
CA PRO A 21 9.57 47.09 5.98
C PRO A 21 9.31 45.82 6.80
N SER A 22 9.07 45.91 8.11
CA SER A 22 8.69 44.76 8.94
C SER A 22 7.38 44.13 8.47
N TYR A 23 6.32 44.92 8.27
CA TYR A 23 5.04 44.45 7.75
C TYR A 23 5.15 43.85 6.34
N SER A 24 5.91 44.51 5.45
CA SER A 24 6.14 43.98 4.10
C SER A 24 6.92 42.66 4.12
N TRP A 25 7.90 42.53 5.02
CA TRP A 25 8.67 41.29 5.20
C TRP A 25 7.78 40.19 5.77
N THR A 26 7.03 40.46 6.84
CA THR A 26 6.08 39.52 7.46
C THR A 26 5.02 39.07 6.47
N LYS A 27 4.43 39.96 5.67
CA LYS A 27 3.43 39.59 4.65
C LYS A 27 4.02 38.69 3.57
N LYS A 28 5.25 38.98 3.09
CA LYS A 28 5.95 38.12 2.13
C LYS A 28 6.26 36.74 2.74
N ASN A 29 6.67 36.70 4.01
CA ASN A 29 7.00 35.47 4.71
C ASN A 29 5.76 34.61 4.95
N ILE A 30 4.64 35.20 5.39
CA ILE A 30 3.35 34.50 5.54
C ILE A 30 2.89 33.94 4.19
N GLN A 31 2.98 34.71 3.11
CA GLN A 31 2.61 34.22 1.77
C GLN A 31 3.49 33.06 1.29
N ALA A 32 4.80 33.08 1.57
CA ALA A 32 5.70 31.99 1.24
C ALA A 32 5.38 30.72 2.06
N VAL A 33 5.14 30.86 3.36
CA VAL A 33 4.75 29.77 4.27
C VAL A 33 3.37 29.19 3.90
N GLU A 34 2.39 30.04 3.59
CA GLU A 34 1.07 29.61 3.10
C GLU A 34 1.17 28.87 1.77
N LYS A 35 1.97 29.36 0.81
CA LYS A 35 2.17 28.69 -0.48
C LYS A 35 2.81 27.32 -0.30
N PHE A 36 3.76 27.20 0.63
CA PHE A 36 4.41 25.95 0.96
C PHE A 36 3.46 24.95 1.64
N HIS A 37 2.74 25.35 2.70
CA HIS A 37 1.82 24.45 3.39
C HIS A 37 0.60 24.06 2.55
N ASN A 38 0.09 24.99 1.73
CA ASN A 38 -1.03 24.73 0.84
C ASN A 38 -0.60 24.15 -0.52
N SER A 39 0.68 23.81 -0.69
CA SER A 39 1.19 23.25 -1.94
C SER A 39 0.52 21.92 -2.23
N LYS A 40 -0.15 21.86 -3.37
CA LYS A 40 -0.76 20.63 -3.89
C LYS A 40 0.19 19.85 -4.79
N VAL A 41 1.35 20.44 -5.12
CA VAL A 41 2.32 19.85 -6.04
C VAL A 41 3.11 18.76 -5.31
N SER A 42 3.11 17.57 -5.89
CA SER A 42 3.83 16.38 -5.42
C SER A 42 4.60 15.81 -6.62
N PRO A 43 5.76 16.38 -6.98
CA PRO A 43 6.48 15.96 -8.18
C PRO A 43 6.98 14.52 -8.06
N VAL A 44 7.20 13.90 -9.22
CA VAL A 44 7.90 12.63 -9.36
C VAL A 44 9.29 12.94 -9.88
N ILE A 45 10.30 12.83 -9.01
CA ILE A 45 11.68 13.14 -9.35
C ILE A 45 12.37 11.85 -9.80
N MET A 46 12.79 11.79 -11.05
CA MET A 46 13.40 10.62 -11.67
C MET A 46 14.90 10.80 -11.85
N VAL A 47 15.70 9.80 -11.48
CA VAL A 47 17.17 9.83 -11.60
C VAL A 47 17.62 8.62 -12.44
N PRO A 48 18.32 8.83 -13.57
CA PRO A 48 18.72 7.75 -14.46
C PRO A 48 20.00 7.05 -13.99
N GLY A 49 20.34 5.94 -14.64
CA GLY A 49 21.56 5.17 -14.41
C GLY A 49 22.81 5.77 -15.06
N SER A 50 23.91 4.99 -15.03
CA SER A 50 25.16 5.39 -15.68
C SER A 50 25.04 5.49 -17.20
N SER A 51 25.90 6.32 -17.80
CA SER A 51 25.98 6.61 -19.24
C SER A 51 24.68 7.13 -19.88
N ALA A 52 23.63 7.29 -19.09
CA ALA A 52 22.35 7.79 -19.52
C ALA A 52 22.29 9.32 -19.43
N THR A 53 21.46 9.91 -20.28
CA THR A 53 21.11 11.33 -20.21
C THR A 53 19.73 11.50 -19.57
N GLU A 54 19.36 12.75 -19.34
CA GLU A 54 18.04 13.19 -18.91
C GLU A 54 16.88 12.73 -19.82
N SER A 55 17.18 12.20 -21.03
CA SER A 55 16.18 11.65 -21.94
C SER A 55 15.84 10.17 -21.69
N ARG A 56 16.51 9.50 -20.74
CA ARG A 56 16.29 8.07 -20.43
C ARG A 56 14.83 7.75 -20.12
N PHE A 57 14.10 8.66 -19.49
CA PHE A 57 12.71 8.46 -19.10
C PHE A 57 11.68 9.02 -20.08
N ASP A 58 12.08 9.56 -21.24
CA ASP A 58 11.13 10.15 -22.21
C ASP A 58 10.07 9.14 -22.66
N GLY A 59 10.49 7.91 -22.93
CA GLY A 59 9.59 6.80 -23.28
C GLY A 59 8.63 6.46 -22.13
N LEU A 60 9.15 6.41 -20.90
CA LEU A 60 8.33 6.17 -19.71
C LEU A 60 7.28 7.27 -19.54
N VAL A 61 7.67 8.54 -19.56
CA VAL A 61 6.73 9.67 -19.40
C VAL A 61 5.70 9.70 -20.51
N THR A 62 6.10 9.34 -21.74
CA THR A 62 5.17 9.15 -22.86
C THR A 62 4.14 8.06 -22.51
N LYS A 63 4.56 6.87 -22.06
CA LYS A 63 3.68 5.77 -21.64
C LYS A 63 2.82 6.11 -20.41
N LEU A 64 3.31 6.91 -19.48
CA LEU A 64 2.54 7.39 -18.33
C LEU A 64 1.40 8.32 -18.76
N ASN A 65 1.67 9.19 -19.73
CA ASN A 65 0.68 10.11 -20.29
C ASN A 65 -0.21 9.48 -21.37
N GLN A 66 0.11 8.28 -21.87
CA GLN A 66 -0.75 7.53 -22.78
C GLN A 66 -2.06 7.17 -22.07
N ASN A 67 -3.19 7.52 -22.68
CA ASN A 67 -4.54 7.27 -22.19
C ASN A 67 -4.90 7.92 -20.84
N ARG A 68 -4.03 8.77 -20.28
CA ARG A 68 -4.30 9.56 -19.06
C ARG A 68 -5.45 10.52 -19.32
N ARG A 69 -6.46 10.49 -18.44
CA ARG A 69 -7.61 11.41 -18.48
C ARG A 69 -7.33 12.57 -17.54
N GLY A 70 -7.48 13.81 -18.01
CA GLY A 70 -7.21 15.02 -17.22
C GLY A 70 -5.86 15.66 -17.51
N THR A 71 -5.24 16.29 -16.50
CA THR A 71 -3.95 16.95 -16.66
C THR A 71 -2.84 15.93 -16.86
N LYS A 72 -2.13 16.05 -17.98
CA LYS A 72 -0.93 15.25 -18.27
C LYS A 72 0.20 15.65 -17.33
N HIS A 73 1.03 14.67 -16.96
CA HIS A 73 2.28 14.94 -16.28
C HIS A 73 3.18 15.74 -17.20
N SER A 74 3.51 16.94 -16.76
CA SER A 74 4.52 17.79 -17.38
C SER A 74 5.88 17.11 -17.24
N LEU A 75 6.77 17.37 -18.20
CA LEU A 75 8.15 16.90 -18.15
C LEU A 75 9.09 18.08 -18.05
N LEU A 76 9.85 18.12 -16.96
CA LEU A 76 10.99 19.02 -16.78
C LEU A 76 12.26 18.19 -16.68
N LYS A 77 13.20 18.41 -17.59
CA LYS A 77 14.54 17.82 -17.53
C LYS A 77 15.49 18.82 -16.90
N VAL A 78 16.31 18.33 -15.98
CA VAL A 78 17.28 19.09 -15.20
C VAL A 78 18.62 18.43 -15.40
N LYS A 79 19.62 19.19 -15.84
CA LYS A 79 20.99 18.70 -15.99
C LYS A 79 21.92 19.47 -15.07
N VAL A 80 22.59 18.74 -14.19
CA VAL A 80 23.60 19.28 -13.27
C VAL A 80 24.99 19.06 -13.87
N TRP A 81 25.72 20.14 -14.09
CA TRP A 81 27.06 20.14 -14.64
C TRP A 81 28.10 20.02 -13.52
N ASN A 82 29.29 19.49 -13.81
CA ASN A 82 30.38 19.35 -12.83
C ASN A 82 30.85 20.69 -12.26
N SER A 83 30.56 21.79 -12.96
CA SER A 83 30.78 23.16 -12.49
C SER A 83 29.79 23.63 -11.42
N GLY A 84 28.75 22.86 -11.11
CA GLY A 84 27.61 23.27 -10.28
C GLY A 84 26.55 24.06 -11.04
N LYS A 85 26.76 24.35 -12.34
CA LYS A 85 25.73 24.93 -13.20
C LYS A 85 24.56 23.96 -13.34
N ILE A 86 23.33 24.47 -13.35
CA ILE A 86 22.11 23.70 -13.60
C ILE A 86 21.42 24.25 -14.86
N THR A 87 21.05 23.37 -15.79
CA THR A 87 20.28 23.73 -16.99
C THR A 87 18.95 22.98 -17.03
N TYR A 88 17.96 23.58 -17.68
CA TYR A 88 16.58 23.07 -17.72
C TYR A 88 16.10 22.93 -19.17
N GLU A 89 15.34 21.88 -19.44
CA GLU A 89 14.60 21.68 -20.69
C GLU A 89 13.17 21.24 -20.36
N GLY A 90 12.17 21.72 -21.11
CA GLY A 90 10.76 21.50 -20.81
C GLY A 90 10.19 22.49 -19.79
N SER A 91 8.99 22.20 -19.29
CA SER A 91 8.26 23.12 -18.40
C SER A 91 7.18 22.40 -17.60
N ILE A 92 6.86 22.91 -16.41
CA ILE A 92 5.76 22.41 -15.56
C ILE A 92 4.51 23.25 -15.82
N GLY A 93 3.40 22.60 -16.18
CA GLY A 93 2.12 23.27 -16.38
C GLY A 93 1.51 23.77 -15.07
N ALA A 94 0.89 24.95 -15.09
CA ALA A 94 0.36 25.59 -13.88
C ALA A 94 -0.76 24.80 -13.16
N LYS A 95 -1.41 23.84 -13.87
CA LYS A 95 -2.48 22.99 -13.33
C LYS A 95 -2.01 21.57 -13.01
N ASP A 96 -0.73 21.29 -13.21
CA ASP A 96 -0.16 19.98 -12.98
C ASP A 96 0.37 19.87 -11.55
N ASN A 97 -0.34 19.10 -10.73
CA ASN A 97 0.02 18.85 -9.35
C ASN A 97 0.96 17.64 -9.20
N GLU A 98 1.23 16.90 -10.28
CA GLU A 98 2.12 15.73 -10.24
C GLU A 98 3.09 15.74 -11.45
N PRO A 99 3.92 16.79 -11.60
CA PRO A 99 4.86 16.86 -12.71
C PRO A 99 5.99 15.85 -12.54
N VAL A 100 6.50 15.36 -13.67
CA VAL A 100 7.71 14.56 -13.73
C VAL A 100 8.92 15.46 -13.92
N ILE A 101 9.90 15.31 -13.04
CA ILE A 101 11.17 16.04 -13.09
C ILE A 101 12.29 15.01 -13.25
N VAL A 102 12.99 15.00 -14.37
CA VAL A 102 14.15 14.11 -14.57
C VAL A 102 15.41 14.88 -14.22
N VAL A 103 16.21 14.37 -13.29
CA VAL A 103 17.50 14.96 -12.88
C VAL A 103 18.63 14.09 -13.40
N GLY A 104 19.36 14.59 -14.41
CA GLY A 104 20.56 13.98 -14.96
C GLY A 104 21.84 14.73 -14.56
N PHE A 105 22.98 14.07 -14.72
CA PHE A 105 24.28 14.60 -14.32
C PHE A 105 25.26 14.57 -15.51
N GLU A 106 26.13 15.57 -15.62
CA GLU A 106 27.28 15.50 -16.52
C GLU A 106 28.23 14.36 -16.11
N ASN A 107 28.47 14.19 -14.81
CA ASN A 107 29.09 12.98 -14.29
C ASN A 107 28.05 11.86 -14.17
N ASN A 108 27.88 11.08 -15.22
CA ASN A 108 27.03 9.87 -15.25
C ASN A 108 27.85 8.57 -15.22
N GLN A 109 29.04 8.59 -14.61
CA GLN A 109 29.93 7.43 -14.55
C GLN A 109 29.55 6.47 -13.41
N ASP A 110 29.91 5.20 -13.57
CA ASP A 110 29.76 4.16 -12.54
C ASP A 110 30.72 4.36 -11.36
N GLY A 111 30.47 3.61 -10.28
CA GLY A 111 31.39 3.45 -9.16
C GLY A 111 31.05 4.33 -7.95
N TYR A 112 31.34 3.82 -6.76
CA TYR A 112 30.85 4.39 -5.51
C TYR A 112 31.29 5.85 -5.28
N SER A 113 32.52 6.20 -5.67
CA SER A 113 33.02 7.58 -5.58
C SER A 113 32.23 8.55 -6.47
N ASN A 114 31.73 8.09 -7.62
CA ASN A 114 30.87 8.88 -8.49
C ASN A 114 29.43 8.96 -7.94
N ILE A 115 28.90 7.87 -7.38
CA ILE A 115 27.59 7.88 -6.68
C ILE A 115 27.57 8.95 -5.58
N LYS A 116 28.62 9.05 -4.75
CA LYS A 116 28.72 10.10 -3.70
C LYS A 116 28.67 11.51 -4.28
N LYS A 117 29.35 11.76 -5.40
CA LYS A 117 29.34 13.06 -6.09
C LYS A 117 27.97 13.35 -6.72
N GLN A 118 27.36 12.36 -7.35
CA GLN A 118 26.04 12.47 -7.96
C GLN A 118 24.95 12.73 -6.91
N ALA A 119 25.06 12.15 -5.71
CA ALA A 119 24.16 12.46 -4.59
C ALA A 119 24.27 13.91 -4.13
N ALA A 120 25.50 14.46 -4.05
CA ALA A 120 25.70 15.89 -3.79
C ALA A 120 25.15 16.79 -4.92
N MET A 121 25.25 16.34 -6.17
CA MET A 121 24.66 17.04 -7.32
C MET A 121 23.11 16.98 -7.29
N LEU A 122 22.54 15.85 -6.85
CA LEU A 122 21.10 15.70 -6.65
C LEU A 122 20.61 16.64 -5.55
N ASP A 123 21.35 16.77 -4.44
CA ASP A 123 21.06 17.73 -3.37
C ASP A 123 21.02 19.18 -3.89
N GLN A 124 22.02 19.60 -4.66
CA GLN A 124 22.03 20.93 -5.28
C GLN A 124 20.81 21.15 -6.19
N ALA A 125 20.45 20.17 -7.01
CA ALA A 125 19.27 20.26 -7.85
C ALA A 125 17.98 20.29 -7.02
N PHE A 126 17.89 19.46 -5.98
CA PHE A 126 16.73 19.36 -5.11
C PHE A 126 16.47 20.68 -4.38
N ALA A 127 17.49 21.33 -3.81
CA ALA A 127 17.37 22.64 -3.18
C ALA A 127 16.74 23.68 -4.11
N VAL A 128 17.27 23.79 -5.34
CA VAL A 128 16.77 24.77 -6.32
C VAL A 128 15.35 24.42 -6.79
N LEU A 129 15.04 23.14 -6.97
CA LEU A 129 13.70 22.69 -7.37
C LEU A 129 12.68 22.92 -6.27
N GLN A 130 13.03 22.62 -5.02
CA GLN A 130 12.19 22.81 -3.85
C GLN A 130 11.88 24.30 -3.66
N GLU A 131 12.88 25.18 -3.77
CA GLU A 131 12.67 26.62 -3.69
C GLU A 131 11.75 27.13 -4.81
N ARG A 132 12.02 26.69 -6.05
CA ARG A 132 11.31 27.15 -7.25
C ARG A 132 9.84 26.73 -7.28
N TYR A 133 9.55 25.49 -6.90
CA TYR A 133 8.21 24.90 -7.01
C TYR A 133 7.48 24.79 -5.68
N SER A 134 8.15 25.05 -4.56
CA SER A 134 7.59 25.11 -3.21
C SER A 134 6.80 23.84 -2.85
N PHE A 135 7.25 22.67 -3.28
CA PHE A 135 6.64 21.40 -2.88
C PHE A 135 7.11 21.01 -1.47
N ASN A 136 6.18 20.50 -0.67
CA ASN A 136 6.42 20.00 0.69
C ASN A 136 6.44 18.46 0.75
N ASN A 137 6.29 17.80 -0.40
CA ASN A 137 6.38 16.37 -0.53
C ASN A 137 6.72 15.98 -1.97
N PHE A 138 7.26 14.78 -2.20
CA PHE A 138 7.57 14.26 -3.53
C PHE A 138 7.59 12.73 -3.58
N LYS A 139 7.68 12.16 -4.79
CA LYS A 139 8.00 10.74 -5.02
C LYS A 139 9.32 10.61 -5.78
N GLY A 140 10.12 9.61 -5.45
CA GLY A 140 11.39 9.32 -6.12
C GLY A 140 11.30 8.11 -7.03
N LEU A 141 11.97 8.16 -8.19
CA LEU A 141 12.22 7.01 -9.04
C LEU A 141 13.69 6.95 -9.45
N GLY A 142 14.38 5.86 -9.14
CA GLY A 142 15.77 5.64 -9.54
C GLY A 142 15.88 4.46 -10.48
N HIS A 143 16.50 4.62 -11.65
CA HIS A 143 16.86 3.49 -12.50
C HIS A 143 18.34 3.18 -12.37
N SER A 144 18.71 1.91 -12.19
CA SER A 144 20.10 1.46 -12.05
C SER A 144 20.82 2.26 -10.96
N ASN A 145 21.95 2.90 -11.27
CA ASN A 145 22.66 3.78 -10.33
C ASN A 145 21.81 4.91 -9.75
N GLY A 146 20.74 5.33 -10.43
CA GLY A 146 19.79 6.31 -9.90
C GLY A 146 19.22 5.93 -8.54
N GLY A 147 19.00 4.63 -8.27
CA GLY A 147 18.56 4.16 -6.96
C GLY A 147 19.65 4.26 -5.89
N LEU A 148 20.92 4.04 -6.26
CA LEU A 148 22.06 4.21 -5.36
C LEU A 148 22.27 5.69 -5.01
N ILE A 149 22.11 6.58 -6.00
CA ILE A 149 22.18 8.03 -5.82
C ILE A 149 21.08 8.49 -4.86
N TYR A 150 19.85 7.97 -5.02
CA TYR A 150 18.76 8.23 -4.08
C TYR A 150 19.07 7.76 -2.66
N THR A 151 19.56 6.53 -2.51
CA THR A 151 19.94 5.98 -1.20
C THR A 151 20.97 6.87 -0.52
N ALA A 152 22.04 7.24 -1.25
CA ALA A 152 23.07 8.14 -0.74
C ALA A 152 22.53 9.55 -0.43
N PHE A 153 21.60 10.07 -1.23
CA PHE A 153 20.94 11.35 -0.99
C PHE A 153 20.12 11.35 0.30
N LEU A 154 19.30 10.31 0.50
CA LEU A 154 18.45 10.16 1.67
C LEU A 154 19.28 10.03 2.96
N GLU A 155 20.37 9.28 2.91
CA GLU A 155 21.22 9.06 4.08
C GLU A 155 22.07 10.27 4.49
N ASN A 156 22.48 11.11 3.54
CA ASN A 156 23.53 12.12 3.76
C ASN A 156 23.05 13.57 3.66
N TYR A 157 21.95 13.84 2.95
CA TYR A 157 21.54 15.22 2.62
C TYR A 157 20.07 15.51 2.95
N PHE A 158 19.20 14.50 2.90
CA PHE A 158 17.75 14.73 2.98
C PHE A 158 17.29 15.28 4.34
N SER A 159 18.04 15.02 5.42
CA SER A 159 17.77 15.60 6.74
C SER A 159 17.79 17.13 6.77
N ASN A 160 18.41 17.79 5.78
CA ASN A 160 18.40 19.25 5.65
C ASN A 160 17.02 19.81 5.21
N TYR A 161 16.07 18.96 4.83
CA TYR A 161 14.75 19.33 4.33
C TYR A 161 13.63 18.85 5.27
N GLU A 162 13.69 19.22 6.54
CA GLU A 162 12.78 18.73 7.61
C GLU A 162 11.28 18.86 7.27
N ASP A 163 10.90 19.91 6.55
CA ASP A 163 9.51 20.18 6.17
C ASP A 163 9.07 19.46 4.88
N VAL A 164 9.97 18.71 4.22
CA VAL A 164 9.69 18.01 2.96
C VAL A 164 9.61 16.51 3.21
N THR A 165 8.53 15.87 2.76
CA THR A 165 8.35 14.42 2.89
C THR A 165 8.56 13.69 1.57
N ILE A 166 9.46 12.70 1.55
CA ILE A 166 9.46 11.69 0.49
C ILE A 166 8.36 10.65 0.78
N LYS A 167 7.32 10.60 -0.06
CA LYS A 167 6.18 9.69 0.15
C LYS A 167 6.53 8.26 -0.24
N ARG A 168 7.15 8.12 -1.41
CA ARG A 168 7.39 6.85 -2.10
C ARG A 168 8.70 6.91 -2.85
N LEU A 169 9.46 5.82 -2.80
CA LEU A 169 10.65 5.62 -3.62
C LEU A 169 10.50 4.31 -4.37
N MET A 170 10.73 4.35 -5.68
CA MET A 170 10.82 3.15 -6.51
C MET A 170 12.20 3.07 -7.16
N THR A 171 12.89 1.96 -6.98
CA THR A 171 14.19 1.71 -7.61
C THR A 171 14.10 0.53 -8.56
N ILE A 172 14.61 0.68 -9.78
CA ILE A 172 14.47 -0.30 -10.86
C ILE A 172 15.85 -0.79 -11.28
N GLY A 173 16.12 -2.09 -11.16
CA GLY A 173 17.41 -2.71 -11.50
C GLY A 173 18.60 -2.11 -10.75
N THR A 174 18.41 -1.68 -9.50
CA THR A 174 19.42 -0.93 -8.75
C THR A 174 20.47 -1.86 -8.11
N PRO A 175 21.76 -1.74 -8.44
CA PRO A 175 22.79 -2.68 -8.01
C PRO A 175 23.33 -2.33 -6.61
N TYR A 176 22.55 -2.57 -5.54
CA TYR A 176 22.95 -2.22 -4.16
C TYR A 176 24.25 -2.89 -3.71
N ASN A 177 24.62 -4.03 -4.31
CA ASN A 177 25.89 -4.71 -4.08
C ASN A 177 26.79 -4.75 -5.34
N PHE A 178 26.65 -3.78 -6.25
CA PHE A 178 27.31 -3.79 -7.56
C PHE A 178 27.11 -5.09 -8.33
N LYS A 179 28.21 -5.77 -8.70
CA LYS A 179 28.20 -7.03 -9.46
C LYS A 179 28.44 -8.25 -8.58
N GLU A 180 28.42 -8.08 -7.25
CA GLU A 180 28.57 -9.20 -6.32
C GLU A 180 27.30 -10.06 -6.33
N THR A 181 27.48 -11.36 -6.54
CA THR A 181 26.39 -12.34 -6.65
C THR A 181 26.12 -13.04 -5.33
N ASN A 182 27.09 -13.07 -4.42
CA ASN A 182 26.92 -13.61 -3.08
C ASN A 182 26.46 -12.52 -2.12
N ILE A 183 25.20 -12.61 -1.72
CA ILE A 183 24.55 -11.65 -0.82
C ILE A 183 25.24 -11.51 0.56
N ASN A 184 26.04 -12.50 0.96
CA ASN A 184 26.79 -12.46 2.21
C ASN A 184 28.05 -11.58 2.12
N ASN A 185 28.64 -11.46 0.92
CA ASN A 185 29.78 -10.59 0.65
C ASN A 185 29.27 -9.16 0.45
N LYS A 186 29.61 -8.25 1.36
CA LYS A 186 29.16 -6.86 1.28
C LYS A 186 30.26 -6.01 0.69
N THR A 187 29.97 -5.35 -0.43
CA THR A 187 30.82 -4.28 -0.95
C THR A 187 30.91 -3.13 0.06
N GLU A 188 31.96 -2.29 -0.07
CA GLU A 188 32.11 -1.08 0.75
C GLU A 188 30.85 -0.21 0.70
N MET A 189 30.27 -0.04 -0.50
CA MET A 189 29.04 0.73 -0.70
C MET A 189 27.86 0.15 0.08
N LEU A 190 27.60 -1.15 -0.05
CA LEU A 190 26.49 -1.78 0.67
C LEU A 190 26.69 -1.69 2.19
N ALA A 191 27.91 -1.91 2.67
CA ALA A 191 28.25 -1.80 4.09
C ALA A 191 28.00 -0.38 4.62
N ASP A 192 28.40 0.65 3.87
CA ASP A 192 28.15 2.05 4.22
C ASP A 192 26.65 2.37 4.26
N PHE A 193 25.87 1.95 3.26
CA PHE A 193 24.41 2.16 3.25
C PHE A 193 23.74 1.46 4.44
N ILE A 194 24.08 0.21 4.73
CA ILE A 194 23.56 -0.50 5.91
C ILE A 194 23.92 0.23 7.20
N LYS A 195 25.11 0.81 7.30
CA LYS A 195 25.56 1.55 8.48
C LYS A 195 24.77 2.86 8.67
N ASN A 196 24.43 3.55 7.58
CA ASN A 196 23.81 4.87 7.62
C ASN A 196 22.28 4.85 7.49
N ARG A 197 21.68 3.67 7.26
CA ARG A 197 20.23 3.49 7.04
C ARG A 197 19.32 4.19 8.04
N GLY A 198 19.78 4.41 9.28
CA GLY A 198 19.02 5.12 10.32
C GLY A 198 18.61 6.55 9.93
N ASN A 199 19.30 7.15 8.95
CA ASN A 199 18.99 8.48 8.42
C ASN A 199 17.87 8.46 7.36
N ILE A 200 17.47 7.28 6.86
CA ILE A 200 16.41 7.15 5.87
C ILE A 200 15.05 7.38 6.56
N PRO A 201 14.15 8.20 6.00
CA PRO A 201 12.85 8.48 6.61
C PRO A 201 12.02 7.23 6.89
N THR A 202 11.54 7.09 8.12
CA THR A 202 10.79 5.90 8.58
C THR A 202 9.36 5.85 8.01
N ASN A 203 8.82 6.96 7.53
CA ASN A 203 7.51 7.03 6.88
C ASN A 203 7.54 6.73 5.36
N LEU A 204 8.72 6.46 4.80
CA LEU A 204 8.89 6.16 3.38
C LEU A 204 8.23 4.82 3.02
N ILE A 205 7.58 4.75 1.84
CA ILE A 205 7.18 3.49 1.20
C ILE A 205 8.19 3.19 0.09
N MET A 206 8.85 2.04 0.15
CA MET A 206 9.93 1.66 -0.75
C MET A 206 9.55 0.46 -1.62
N TYR A 207 9.71 0.61 -2.94
CA TYR A 207 9.57 -0.46 -3.93
C TYR A 207 10.91 -0.72 -4.61
N SER A 208 11.42 -1.95 -4.52
CA SER A 208 12.60 -2.41 -5.26
C SER A 208 12.15 -3.32 -6.39
N VAL A 209 12.43 -2.95 -7.64
CA VAL A 209 12.04 -3.70 -8.84
C VAL A 209 13.28 -4.36 -9.43
N ALA A 210 13.32 -5.68 -9.43
CA ALA A 210 14.36 -6.48 -10.09
C ALA A 210 13.87 -6.92 -11.47
N GLY A 211 14.77 -6.91 -12.47
CA GLY A 211 14.54 -7.54 -13.76
C GLY A 211 15.26 -8.87 -13.81
N THR A 212 14.64 -9.90 -14.38
CA THR A 212 15.31 -11.18 -14.63
C THR A 212 14.93 -11.75 -15.99
N ILE A 213 15.92 -11.91 -16.89
CA ILE A 213 15.74 -12.60 -18.17
C ILE A 213 15.99 -14.12 -17.99
N THR A 214 16.99 -14.47 -17.19
CA THR A 214 17.46 -15.85 -16.96
C THR A 214 17.29 -16.35 -15.54
N TYR A 215 16.35 -15.77 -14.78
CA TYR A 215 16.06 -16.04 -13.36
C TYR A 215 17.05 -15.43 -12.33
N ASP A 216 18.21 -14.91 -12.74
CA ASP A 216 19.27 -14.46 -11.80
C ASP A 216 19.91 -13.09 -12.14
N SER A 217 19.57 -12.50 -13.28
CA SER A 217 20.17 -11.24 -13.77
C SER A 217 19.32 -10.58 -14.85
N ASP A 218 19.47 -9.25 -14.98
CA ASP A 218 18.94 -8.44 -16.10
C ASP A 218 19.95 -8.23 -17.24
N GLU A 219 20.96 -9.12 -17.32
CA GLU A 219 22.17 -9.09 -18.16
C GLU A 219 23.31 -8.18 -17.67
N LEU A 220 23.05 -7.27 -16.73
CA LEU A 220 24.07 -6.34 -16.21
C LEU A 220 24.22 -6.43 -14.69
N VAL A 221 23.10 -6.52 -13.99
CA VAL A 221 22.99 -6.51 -12.53
C VAL A 221 22.45 -7.85 -12.05
N PRO A 222 23.18 -8.55 -11.15
CA PRO A 222 22.66 -9.75 -10.52
C PRO A 222 21.44 -9.44 -9.64
N ASP A 223 20.43 -10.31 -9.66
CA ASP A 223 19.23 -10.21 -8.80
C ASP A 223 19.62 -10.11 -7.32
N ALA A 224 20.61 -10.90 -6.88
CA ALA A 224 21.15 -10.85 -5.52
C ALA A 224 21.69 -9.46 -5.12
N SER A 225 22.19 -8.68 -6.09
CA SER A 225 22.65 -7.31 -5.86
C SER A 225 21.47 -6.34 -5.70
N VAL A 226 20.37 -6.57 -6.42
CA VAL A 226 19.12 -5.81 -6.25
C VAL A 226 18.45 -6.16 -4.92
N SER A 227 18.35 -7.45 -4.59
CA SER A 227 17.77 -7.93 -3.33
C SER A 227 18.56 -7.51 -2.09
N ALA A 228 19.83 -7.12 -2.24
CA ALA A 228 20.61 -6.54 -1.14
C ALA A 228 20.01 -5.23 -0.60
N GLY A 229 19.11 -4.57 -1.36
CA GLY A 229 18.34 -3.42 -0.89
C GLY A 229 17.56 -3.69 0.41
N LYS A 230 17.14 -4.94 0.66
CA LYS A 230 16.43 -5.30 1.89
C LYS A 230 17.24 -5.01 3.16
N TYR A 231 18.57 -5.12 3.13
CA TYR A 231 19.40 -4.83 4.31
C TYR A 231 19.48 -3.33 4.65
N ILE A 232 19.18 -2.47 3.67
CA ILE A 232 19.14 -1.02 3.83
C ILE A 232 17.75 -0.61 4.31
N TYR A 233 16.69 -1.10 3.65
CA TYR A 233 15.34 -0.58 3.81
C TYR A 233 14.43 -1.41 4.75
N GLN A 234 14.52 -2.74 4.75
CA GLN A 234 13.58 -3.59 5.51
C GLN A 234 13.74 -3.36 7.02
N GLY A 235 12.65 -2.95 7.68
CA GLY A 235 12.64 -2.58 9.10
C GLY A 235 13.17 -1.17 9.40
N GLN A 236 13.53 -0.38 8.37
CA GLN A 236 13.82 1.06 8.50
C GLN A 236 12.66 1.90 8.02
N VAL A 237 12.16 1.59 6.81
CA VAL A 237 11.05 2.33 6.18
C VAL A 237 9.71 1.72 6.57
N ALA A 238 8.61 2.46 6.35
CA ALA A 238 7.27 2.02 6.73
C ALA A 238 6.87 0.73 6.02
N HIS A 239 7.18 0.64 4.73
CA HIS A 239 6.97 -0.56 3.92
C HIS A 239 8.11 -0.76 2.93
N TYR A 240 8.57 -1.99 2.81
CA TYR A 240 9.51 -2.44 1.78
C TYR A 240 8.86 -3.54 0.96
N THR A 241 8.80 -3.36 -0.36
CA THR A 241 8.27 -4.35 -1.29
C THR A 241 9.30 -4.60 -2.39
N GLU A 242 9.65 -5.85 -2.60
CA GLU A 242 10.47 -6.28 -3.73
C GLU A 242 9.56 -6.91 -4.78
N VAL A 243 9.73 -6.52 -6.05
CA VAL A 243 8.95 -7.00 -7.19
C VAL A 243 9.92 -7.49 -8.25
N THR A 244 9.77 -8.73 -8.70
CA THR A 244 10.56 -9.28 -9.80
C THR A 244 9.72 -9.26 -11.07
N VAL A 245 10.26 -8.65 -12.12
CA VAL A 245 9.69 -8.62 -13.47
C VAL A 245 10.50 -9.56 -14.36
N THR A 246 9.85 -10.54 -14.96
CA THR A 246 10.49 -11.59 -15.78
C THR A 246 10.10 -11.46 -17.25
N GLY A 247 11.00 -11.84 -18.16
CA GLY A 247 10.73 -11.90 -19.60
C GLY A 247 11.84 -11.31 -20.47
N GLU A 248 11.72 -11.47 -21.79
CA GLU A 248 12.71 -10.96 -22.76
C GLU A 248 12.83 -9.42 -22.72
N ASP A 249 11.74 -8.72 -22.37
CA ASP A 249 11.69 -7.26 -22.20
C ASP A 249 12.16 -6.80 -20.79
N ALA A 250 12.75 -7.70 -19.98
CA ALA A 250 13.32 -7.38 -18.66
C ALA A 250 14.81 -7.01 -18.71
N GLN A 251 15.35 -6.73 -19.91
CA GLN A 251 16.73 -6.25 -20.10
C GLN A 251 16.98 -4.95 -19.35
N HIS A 252 18.16 -4.81 -18.74
CA HIS A 252 18.53 -3.70 -17.86
C HIS A 252 18.17 -2.30 -18.40
N SER A 253 18.43 -2.03 -19.69
CA SER A 253 18.18 -0.73 -20.32
C SER A 253 16.71 -0.43 -20.56
N ASP A 254 15.88 -1.47 -20.65
CA ASP A 254 14.52 -1.39 -21.16
C ASP A 254 13.49 -1.46 -20.03
N LEU A 255 13.92 -1.90 -18.84
CA LEU A 255 13.13 -1.95 -17.61
C LEU A 255 12.31 -0.67 -17.35
N PRO A 256 12.83 0.57 -17.46
CA PRO A 256 12.01 1.76 -17.22
C PRO A 256 10.82 1.91 -18.17
N THR A 257 10.90 1.29 -19.35
CA THR A 257 9.85 1.34 -20.38
C THR A 257 9.09 0.02 -20.52
N ASN A 258 9.45 -1.02 -19.79
CA ASN A 258 8.71 -2.29 -19.75
C ASN A 258 7.26 -2.05 -19.28
N ASP A 259 6.29 -2.68 -19.93
CA ASP A 259 4.87 -2.40 -19.67
C ASP A 259 4.41 -2.80 -18.26
N GLU A 260 4.99 -3.86 -17.68
CA GLU A 260 4.72 -4.27 -16.29
C GLU A 260 5.31 -3.26 -15.30
N VAL A 261 6.53 -2.78 -15.55
CA VAL A 261 7.17 -1.75 -14.73
C VAL A 261 6.39 -0.43 -14.83
N VAL A 262 5.93 -0.05 -16.03
CA VAL A 262 5.08 1.14 -16.24
C VAL A 262 3.75 0.98 -15.48
N ALA A 263 3.13 -0.19 -15.51
CA ALA A 263 1.91 -0.47 -14.76
C ALA A 263 2.15 -0.36 -13.24
N LEU A 264 3.28 -0.89 -12.75
CA LEU A 264 3.68 -0.79 -11.36
C LEU A 264 3.90 0.66 -10.93
N ILE A 265 4.57 1.48 -11.77
CA ILE A 265 4.75 2.92 -11.51
C ILE A 265 3.38 3.61 -11.39
N LYS A 266 2.46 3.34 -12.32
CA LYS A 266 1.10 3.92 -12.29
C LYS A 266 0.32 3.53 -11.03
N GLN A 267 0.47 2.30 -10.58
CA GLN A 267 -0.29 1.77 -9.45
C GLN A 267 0.31 2.15 -8.09
N GLN A 268 1.64 2.10 -7.99
CA GLN A 268 2.34 2.10 -6.71
C GLN A 268 3.15 3.36 -6.45
N LEU A 269 3.54 4.13 -7.49
CA LEU A 269 4.33 5.36 -7.32
C LEU A 269 3.49 6.63 -7.50
N LEU A 270 2.64 6.67 -8.52
CA LEU A 270 1.82 7.84 -8.86
C LEU A 270 0.56 7.95 -8.00
N ASP A 271 0.10 9.18 -7.82
CA ASP A 271 -1.23 9.44 -7.28
C ASP A 271 -2.26 8.91 -8.28
N GLN A 272 -3.23 8.16 -7.75
CA GLN A 272 -4.32 7.63 -8.55
C GLN A 272 -5.11 8.79 -9.15
N GLU A 273 -5.36 8.75 -10.46
CA GLU A 273 -6.16 9.77 -11.15
C GLU A 273 -7.48 10.00 -10.41
N GLU A 274 -7.85 11.27 -10.20
CA GLU A 274 -9.22 11.64 -9.82
C GLU A 274 -10.16 11.37 -11.00
N GLN A 275 -10.43 10.10 -11.29
CA GLN A 275 -11.49 9.69 -12.20
C GLN A 275 -12.84 9.74 -11.48
N GLY A 276 -13.50 10.89 -11.59
CA GLY A 276 -14.94 10.96 -11.84
C GLY A 276 -15.90 10.73 -10.68
N LYS A 277 -16.25 11.82 -9.99
CA LYS A 277 -17.65 12.07 -9.64
C LYS A 277 -18.48 11.98 -10.94
N LYS A 278 -19.44 11.06 -10.99
CA LYS A 278 -20.47 10.78 -12.02
C LYS A 278 -20.16 9.61 -12.99
N MET A 279 -20.93 8.54 -12.77
CA MET A 279 -21.23 7.34 -13.59
C MET A 279 -20.22 6.17 -13.65
N GLY A 280 -20.35 5.30 -12.64
CA GLY A 280 -20.35 3.81 -12.68
C GLY A 280 -19.57 3.02 -13.74
N LYS A 281 -18.42 2.45 -13.34
CA LYS A 281 -18.19 0.98 -13.19
C LYS A 281 -16.74 0.66 -12.77
N SER A 282 -16.65 0.06 -11.57
CA SER A 282 -15.64 -0.84 -10.98
C SER A 282 -14.14 -0.55 -11.19
N LYS A 283 -13.58 0.29 -10.31
CA LYS A 283 -12.21 0.14 -9.79
C LYS A 283 -12.17 -1.22 -9.08
N ARG A 284 -11.14 -2.05 -9.29
CA ARG A 284 -10.97 -3.34 -8.59
C ARG A 284 -10.89 -3.06 -7.08
N MET A 285 -12.01 -3.28 -6.38
CA MET A 285 -12.14 -3.00 -4.95
C MET A 285 -12.35 -4.30 -4.21
N LYS A 286 -11.32 -4.76 -3.49
CA LYS A 286 -11.43 -5.90 -2.58
C LYS A 286 -12.23 -5.44 -1.36
N ARG A 287 -13.40 -6.03 -1.14
CA ARG A 287 -14.32 -5.68 -0.06
C ARG A 287 -14.69 -6.93 0.72
N LEU A 288 -14.11 -7.08 1.91
CA LEU A 288 -14.33 -8.22 2.79
C LEU A 288 -14.87 -7.76 4.13
N PHE A 289 -15.84 -8.50 4.67
CA PHE A 289 -16.32 -8.37 6.04
C PHE A 289 -16.17 -9.74 6.72
N LEU A 290 -15.20 -9.86 7.62
CA LEU A 290 -14.89 -11.13 8.30
C LEU A 290 -15.23 -11.01 9.78
N CYS A 291 -15.94 -12.00 10.32
CA CYS A 291 -16.38 -12.00 11.71
C CYS A 291 -16.45 -13.43 12.25
N SER A 292 -16.49 -13.57 13.58
CA SER A 292 -16.69 -14.86 14.22
C SER A 292 -18.15 -15.25 14.34
N TYR A 293 -19.02 -14.28 14.58
CA TYR A 293 -20.45 -14.50 14.75
C TYR A 293 -21.25 -13.32 14.19
N PHE A 294 -21.96 -13.54 13.08
CA PHE A 294 -22.50 -12.44 12.29
C PHE A 294 -23.61 -11.67 13.01
N ALA A 295 -24.45 -12.38 13.77
CA ALA A 295 -25.56 -11.77 14.52
C ALA A 295 -25.08 -10.70 15.51
N ASN A 296 -23.96 -10.95 16.21
CA ASN A 296 -23.40 -9.99 17.16
C ASN A 296 -22.82 -8.73 16.49
N VAL A 297 -22.37 -8.83 15.24
CA VAL A 297 -21.79 -7.71 14.48
C VAL A 297 -22.75 -7.10 13.46
N ALA A 298 -24.03 -7.45 13.51
CA ALA A 298 -25.07 -6.97 12.61
C ALA A 298 -25.07 -5.43 12.46
N GLY A 299 -24.97 -4.68 13.55
CA GLY A 299 -24.92 -3.21 13.50
C GLY A 299 -23.64 -2.66 12.83
N VAL A 300 -22.51 -3.37 12.93
CA VAL A 300 -21.28 -3.02 12.19
C VAL A 300 -21.47 -3.30 10.70
N PHE A 301 -22.11 -4.42 10.37
CA PHE A 301 -22.42 -4.78 9.00
C PHE A 301 -23.40 -3.79 8.36
N GLU A 302 -24.43 -3.34 9.08
CA GLU A 302 -25.38 -2.35 8.57
C GLU A 302 -24.67 -1.05 8.17
N GLN A 303 -23.77 -0.54 9.02
CA GLN A 303 -22.97 0.63 8.68
C GLN A 303 -22.06 0.35 7.47
N PHE A 304 -21.40 -0.81 7.41
CA PHE A 304 -20.60 -1.20 6.27
C PHE A 304 -21.42 -1.29 4.98
N ALA A 305 -22.63 -1.82 5.04
CA ALA A 305 -23.54 -1.93 3.92
C ALA A 305 -23.96 -0.57 3.37
N VAL A 306 -24.23 0.40 4.26
CA VAL A 306 -24.50 1.79 3.91
C VAL A 306 -23.27 2.44 3.28
N ASP A 307 -22.10 2.31 3.92
CA ASP A 307 -20.84 2.90 3.45
C ASP A 307 -20.44 2.38 2.06
N GLN A 308 -20.73 1.10 1.78
CA GLN A 308 -20.41 0.44 0.51
C GLN A 308 -21.55 0.47 -0.51
N ASN A 309 -22.69 1.08 -0.17
CA ASN A 309 -23.89 1.18 -1.00
C ASN A 309 -24.30 -0.19 -1.59
N LEU A 310 -24.44 -1.21 -0.72
CA LEU A 310 -24.74 -2.58 -1.13
C LEU A 310 -26.18 -2.73 -1.61
N GLU A 311 -26.34 -3.45 -2.72
CA GLU A 311 -27.64 -3.93 -3.17
C GLU A 311 -28.22 -4.93 -2.16
N LYS A 312 -29.55 -4.95 -2.04
CA LYS A 312 -30.29 -5.74 -1.05
C LYS A 312 -30.54 -7.18 -1.54
N GLU A 313 -29.51 -7.81 -2.07
CA GLU A 313 -29.50 -9.20 -2.54
C GLU A 313 -28.23 -9.88 -2.02
N VAL A 314 -28.37 -11.05 -1.40
CA VAL A 314 -27.24 -11.83 -0.86
C VAL A 314 -27.35 -13.29 -1.30
N LEU A 315 -26.25 -13.81 -1.84
CA LEU A 315 -26.09 -15.24 -2.04
C LEU A 315 -25.54 -15.85 -0.76
N PHE A 316 -26.34 -16.65 -0.08
CA PHE A 316 -26.04 -17.24 1.22
C PHE A 316 -25.55 -18.68 1.06
N VAL A 317 -24.34 -18.97 1.51
CA VAL A 317 -23.71 -20.30 1.43
C VAL A 317 -23.65 -20.96 2.82
N PRO A 318 -24.58 -21.86 3.14
CA PRO A 318 -24.65 -22.55 4.45
C PRO A 318 -23.82 -23.84 4.48
N THR A 319 -23.06 -24.17 3.43
CA THR A 319 -22.47 -25.51 3.23
C THR A 319 -21.61 -25.99 4.39
N ALA A 320 -20.88 -25.10 5.06
CA ALA A 320 -20.06 -25.45 6.22
C ALA A 320 -20.91 -26.05 7.37
N ALA A 321 -22.16 -25.62 7.52
CA ALA A 321 -23.08 -26.08 8.55
C ALA A 321 -23.75 -27.42 8.23
N ASN A 322 -23.51 -28.02 7.05
CA ASN A 322 -24.18 -29.27 6.67
C ASN A 322 -23.88 -30.43 7.63
N LEU A 323 -22.68 -30.46 8.20
CA LEU A 323 -22.23 -31.48 9.16
C LEU A 323 -22.50 -31.13 10.63
N ALA A 324 -23.04 -29.93 10.92
CA ALA A 324 -23.31 -29.52 12.29
C ALA A 324 -24.64 -30.08 12.78
N ASP A 325 -24.68 -30.53 14.05
CA ASP A 325 -25.92 -30.94 14.72
C ASP A 325 -26.81 -29.74 15.05
N GLU A 326 -26.20 -28.63 15.49
CA GLU A 326 -26.88 -27.36 15.76
C GLU A 326 -26.57 -26.32 14.68
N LYS A 327 -27.62 -25.65 14.17
CA LYS A 327 -27.52 -24.71 13.04
C LYS A 327 -28.16 -23.35 13.33
N ASN A 328 -28.41 -23.03 14.60
CA ASN A 328 -29.08 -21.80 15.02
C ASN A 328 -28.41 -20.54 14.46
N TYR A 329 -27.06 -20.53 14.36
CA TYR A 329 -26.31 -19.42 13.78
C TYR A 329 -26.62 -19.17 12.29
N VAL A 330 -26.99 -20.21 11.53
CA VAL A 330 -27.40 -20.08 10.13
C VAL A 330 -28.73 -19.33 10.06
N ASP A 331 -29.70 -19.78 10.86
CA ASP A 331 -31.04 -19.20 10.91
C ASP A 331 -31.00 -17.75 11.43
N GLU A 332 -30.16 -17.47 12.43
CA GLU A 332 -29.95 -16.12 12.95
C GLU A 332 -29.30 -15.20 11.92
N ALA A 333 -28.27 -15.65 11.21
CA ALA A 333 -27.64 -14.85 10.16
C ALA A 333 -28.60 -14.55 9.01
N GLU A 334 -29.40 -15.53 8.59
CA GLU A 334 -30.46 -15.34 7.60
C GLU A 334 -31.51 -14.32 8.09
N ALA A 335 -31.96 -14.46 9.34
CA ALA A 335 -32.92 -13.54 9.95
C ALA A 335 -32.37 -12.09 10.01
N VAL A 336 -31.08 -11.91 10.31
CA VAL A 336 -30.43 -10.58 10.29
C VAL A 336 -30.49 -9.95 8.90
N PHE A 337 -30.17 -10.70 7.84
CA PHE A 337 -30.28 -10.19 6.47
C PHE A 337 -31.73 -9.82 6.10
N GLN A 338 -32.69 -10.68 6.44
CA GLN A 338 -34.10 -10.43 6.17
C GLN A 338 -34.61 -9.19 6.92
N GLN A 339 -34.23 -9.01 8.19
CA GLN A 339 -34.57 -7.82 8.99
C GLN A 339 -33.97 -6.54 8.40
N MET A 340 -32.78 -6.63 7.81
CA MET A 340 -32.13 -5.52 7.10
C MET A 340 -32.67 -5.32 5.66
N GLY A 341 -33.68 -6.08 5.25
CA GLY A 341 -34.37 -5.96 3.97
C GLY A 341 -33.64 -6.59 2.78
N TYR A 342 -32.70 -7.51 3.01
CA TYR A 342 -32.05 -8.26 1.93
C TYR A 342 -32.94 -9.42 1.44
N SER A 343 -32.95 -9.62 0.13
CA SER A 343 -33.38 -10.88 -0.48
C SER A 343 -32.27 -11.91 -0.32
N VAL A 344 -32.56 -13.03 0.33
CA VAL A 344 -31.61 -14.11 0.61
C VAL A 344 -31.82 -15.24 -0.39
N GLU A 345 -30.82 -15.52 -1.21
CA GLU A 345 -30.79 -16.70 -2.08
C GLU A 345 -29.83 -17.74 -1.51
N ILE A 346 -30.32 -18.94 -1.22
CA ILE A 346 -29.48 -20.01 -0.68
C ILE A 346 -28.74 -20.75 -1.81
N LEU A 347 -27.43 -20.90 -1.65
CA LEU A 347 -26.56 -21.77 -2.45
C LEU A 347 -25.86 -22.77 -1.54
N ASP A 348 -26.45 -23.96 -1.40
CA ASP A 348 -25.74 -25.09 -0.81
C ASP A 348 -24.81 -25.72 -1.87
N ILE A 349 -23.51 -25.42 -1.77
CA ILE A 349 -22.47 -25.90 -2.67
C ILE A 349 -22.47 -27.42 -2.74
N ALA A 350 -22.67 -28.14 -1.64
CA ALA A 350 -22.63 -29.60 -1.63
C ALA A 350 -23.74 -30.23 -2.49
N LYS A 351 -24.93 -29.63 -2.49
CA LYS A 351 -26.13 -30.14 -3.18
C LYS A 351 -26.29 -29.57 -4.59
N THR A 352 -25.65 -28.46 -4.90
CA THR A 352 -25.78 -27.77 -6.19
C THR A 352 -24.72 -28.26 -7.17
N ASN A 353 -25.09 -28.54 -8.43
CA ASN A 353 -24.10 -28.90 -9.45
C ASN A 353 -23.15 -27.73 -9.74
N GLN A 354 -21.95 -28.03 -10.25
CA GLN A 354 -20.90 -27.03 -10.48
C GLN A 354 -21.35 -25.88 -11.39
N TYR A 355 -21.98 -26.18 -12.53
CA TYR A 355 -22.41 -25.16 -13.50
C TYR A 355 -23.34 -24.12 -12.86
N LEU A 356 -24.36 -24.58 -12.13
CA LEU A 356 -25.32 -23.69 -11.48
C LEU A 356 -24.68 -22.91 -10.33
N ALA A 357 -23.76 -23.52 -9.57
CA ALA A 357 -23.01 -22.82 -8.54
C ALA A 357 -22.13 -21.71 -9.13
N GLU A 358 -21.44 -21.98 -10.24
CA GLU A 358 -20.65 -20.98 -10.95
C GLU A 358 -21.51 -19.83 -11.48
N GLU A 359 -22.67 -20.11 -12.10
CA GLU A 359 -23.57 -19.07 -12.60
C GLU A 359 -24.02 -18.13 -11.48
N LYS A 360 -24.51 -18.68 -10.36
CA LYS A 360 -24.95 -17.88 -9.21
C LYS A 360 -23.82 -17.01 -8.67
N ILE A 361 -22.62 -17.56 -8.48
CA ILE A 361 -21.45 -16.82 -7.98
C ILE A 361 -21.02 -15.71 -8.97
N ARG A 362 -21.16 -15.93 -10.29
CA ARG A 362 -20.82 -14.93 -11.31
C ARG A 362 -21.76 -13.73 -11.29
N GLN A 363 -23.04 -13.94 -10.96
CA GLN A 363 -24.08 -12.91 -11.05
C GLN A 363 -24.19 -12.07 -9.79
N VAL A 364 -23.83 -12.61 -8.63
CA VAL A 364 -24.06 -11.91 -7.35
C VAL A 364 -23.02 -10.83 -7.06
N GLN A 365 -23.47 -9.79 -6.36
CA GLN A 365 -22.61 -8.71 -5.87
C GLN A 365 -22.20 -8.91 -4.41
N LEU A 366 -22.96 -9.70 -3.64
CA LEU A 366 -22.74 -9.99 -2.22
C LEU A 366 -22.80 -11.49 -2.00
N LEU A 367 -21.70 -12.07 -1.52
CA LEU A 367 -21.58 -13.48 -1.16
C LEU A 367 -21.38 -13.59 0.35
N TYR A 368 -22.29 -14.28 1.03
CA TYR A 368 -22.16 -14.64 2.44
C TYR A 368 -21.78 -16.11 2.57
N VAL A 369 -20.74 -16.41 3.34
CA VAL A 369 -20.31 -17.79 3.65
C VAL A 369 -20.38 -18.00 5.15
N SER A 370 -21.26 -18.91 5.54
CA SER A 370 -21.65 -19.18 6.93
C SER A 370 -20.56 -19.89 7.74
N SER A 371 -20.71 -19.83 9.07
CA SER A 371 -19.99 -20.67 10.02
C SER A 371 -20.23 -22.18 9.82
N GLY A 372 -19.37 -23.03 10.41
CA GLY A 372 -19.49 -24.49 10.38
C GLY A 372 -18.13 -25.21 10.27
N ASN A 373 -18.10 -26.36 9.59
CA ASN A 373 -16.86 -27.12 9.39
C ASN A 373 -16.03 -26.55 8.22
N THR A 374 -14.88 -25.94 8.55
CA THR A 374 -13.96 -25.29 7.60
C THR A 374 -13.41 -26.24 6.53
N PHE A 375 -13.01 -27.45 6.92
CA PHE A 375 -12.42 -28.43 6.00
C PHE A 375 -13.46 -28.95 5.00
N TYR A 376 -14.67 -29.23 5.46
CA TYR A 376 -15.77 -29.66 4.61
C TYR A 376 -16.17 -28.56 3.62
N LEU A 377 -16.26 -27.31 4.07
CA LEU A 377 -16.52 -26.16 3.21
C LEU A 377 -15.46 -26.06 2.09
N LEU A 378 -14.18 -26.07 2.45
CA LEU A 378 -13.10 -25.96 1.47
C LEU A 378 -13.06 -27.17 0.53
N GLN A 379 -13.35 -28.37 1.03
CA GLN A 379 -13.46 -29.58 0.22
C GLN A 379 -14.54 -29.44 -0.86
N GLU A 380 -15.73 -28.99 -0.51
CA GLU A 380 -16.85 -28.85 -1.45
C GLU A 380 -16.62 -27.74 -2.48
N LEU A 381 -15.97 -26.64 -2.09
CA LEU A 381 -15.54 -25.58 -3.02
C LEU A 381 -14.47 -26.09 -4.00
N ASN A 382 -13.48 -26.83 -3.51
CA ASN A 382 -12.40 -27.37 -4.33
C ASN A 382 -12.88 -28.45 -5.29
N LYS A 383 -13.79 -29.35 -4.86
CA LYS A 383 -14.41 -30.36 -5.73
C LYS A 383 -15.07 -29.76 -6.98
N LYS A 384 -15.54 -28.51 -6.89
CA LYS A 384 -16.25 -27.79 -7.94
C LYS A 384 -15.43 -26.63 -8.55
N ASN A 385 -14.14 -26.53 -8.21
CA ASN A 385 -13.24 -25.47 -8.66
C ASN A 385 -13.77 -24.04 -8.44
N LEU A 386 -14.44 -23.81 -7.31
CA LEU A 386 -15.10 -22.52 -7.02
C LEU A 386 -14.18 -21.51 -6.32
N CYS A 387 -13.07 -21.95 -5.69
CA CYS A 387 -12.13 -21.05 -5.02
C CYS A 387 -11.51 -19.99 -5.95
N PRO A 388 -10.97 -20.35 -7.15
CA PRO A 388 -10.48 -19.35 -8.09
C PRO A 388 -11.58 -18.39 -8.56
N LEU A 389 -12.79 -18.89 -8.79
CA LEU A 389 -13.93 -18.08 -9.20
C LEU A 389 -14.30 -17.05 -8.12
N ILE A 390 -14.44 -17.48 -6.87
CA ILE A 390 -14.76 -16.58 -5.75
C ILE A 390 -13.66 -15.52 -5.60
N ARG A 391 -12.39 -15.93 -5.67
CA ARG A 391 -11.23 -15.03 -5.63
C ARG A 391 -11.29 -13.98 -6.74
N ASP A 392 -11.58 -14.39 -7.98
CA ASP A 392 -11.69 -13.48 -9.12
C ASP A 392 -12.90 -12.55 -9.02
N ARG A 393 -14.02 -13.04 -8.49
CA ARG A 393 -15.21 -12.22 -8.23
C ARG A 393 -14.94 -11.17 -7.16
N ILE A 394 -14.25 -11.52 -6.07
CA ILE A 394 -13.80 -10.57 -5.05
C ILE A 394 -12.91 -9.50 -5.68
N LYS A 395 -11.92 -9.90 -6.48
CA LYS A 395 -11.06 -8.97 -7.23
C LYS A 395 -11.85 -8.07 -8.19
N ALA A 396 -12.94 -8.57 -8.76
CA ALA A 396 -13.84 -7.83 -9.64
C ALA A 396 -14.83 -6.91 -8.90
N GLY A 397 -14.81 -6.89 -7.57
CA GLY A 397 -15.63 -6.02 -6.74
C GLY A 397 -16.78 -6.71 -6.01
N MET A 398 -16.94 -8.03 -6.09
CA MET A 398 -17.91 -8.74 -5.25
C MET A 398 -17.55 -8.56 -3.78
N VAL A 399 -18.55 -8.24 -2.96
CA VAL A 399 -18.39 -8.16 -1.52
C VAL A 399 -18.49 -9.56 -0.94
N TYR A 400 -17.52 -9.94 -0.13
CA TYR A 400 -17.48 -11.22 0.56
C TYR A 400 -17.67 -11.03 2.04
N ILE A 401 -18.64 -11.73 2.60
CA ILE A 401 -18.86 -11.81 4.04
C ILE A 401 -18.51 -13.23 4.48
N GLY A 402 -17.54 -13.36 5.38
CA GLY A 402 -17.13 -14.64 5.95
C GLY A 402 -17.43 -14.69 7.43
N GLU A 403 -18.20 -15.68 7.86
CA GLU A 403 -18.46 -15.97 9.27
C GLU A 403 -17.70 -17.24 9.69
N SER A 404 -16.87 -17.14 10.72
CA SER A 404 -16.06 -18.24 11.28
C SER A 404 -15.34 -19.08 10.21
N ALA A 405 -15.86 -20.25 9.82
CA ALA A 405 -15.34 -21.05 8.71
C ALA A 405 -15.18 -20.25 7.41
N GLY A 406 -16.16 -19.41 7.06
CA GLY A 406 -16.09 -18.47 5.95
C GLY A 406 -14.98 -17.43 6.12
N ALA A 407 -14.75 -16.94 7.34
CA ALA A 407 -13.66 -16.02 7.61
C ALA A 407 -12.28 -16.69 7.47
N ILE A 408 -12.15 -17.92 7.96
CA ILE A 408 -10.91 -18.70 7.91
C ILE A 408 -10.48 -18.99 6.46
N ILE A 409 -11.40 -19.41 5.59
CA ILE A 409 -11.05 -19.71 4.19
C ILE A 409 -10.67 -18.48 3.37
N ALA A 410 -10.86 -17.26 3.88
CA ALA A 410 -10.37 -16.06 3.22
C ALA A 410 -8.83 -16.01 3.18
N GLY A 411 -8.17 -16.64 4.14
CA GLY A 411 -6.71 -16.72 4.25
C GLY A 411 -6.04 -17.57 3.17
N GLU A 412 -4.71 -17.65 3.25
CA GLU A 412 -3.92 -18.46 2.32
C GLU A 412 -4.12 -19.95 2.54
N ASN A 413 -4.12 -20.40 3.80
CA ASN A 413 -4.10 -21.81 4.15
C ASN A 413 -4.81 -22.06 5.50
N ILE A 414 -5.52 -23.19 5.62
CA ILE A 414 -6.32 -23.55 6.82
C ILE A 414 -5.69 -24.62 7.72
N ASP A 415 -4.46 -25.07 7.45
CA ASP A 415 -3.78 -26.16 8.16
C ASP A 415 -3.60 -25.87 9.66
N TYR A 416 -3.47 -24.61 10.03
CA TYR A 416 -3.44 -24.19 11.43
C TYR A 416 -4.74 -24.53 12.20
N ASN A 417 -5.86 -24.70 11.49
CA ASN A 417 -7.16 -25.03 12.05
C ASN A 417 -7.32 -26.53 12.33
N GLN A 418 -6.39 -27.39 11.88
CA GLN A 418 -6.44 -28.84 12.12
C GLN A 418 -6.42 -29.19 13.62
N LEU A 419 -5.85 -28.31 14.45
CA LEU A 419 -5.83 -28.45 15.91
C LEU A 419 -7.20 -28.23 16.58
N LEU A 420 -8.18 -27.68 15.85
CA LEU A 420 -9.51 -27.33 16.36
C LEU A 420 -10.60 -28.37 16.04
N THR A 421 -10.29 -29.38 15.22
CA THR A 421 -11.28 -30.37 14.78
C THR A 421 -10.94 -31.76 15.30
N SER A 422 -11.84 -32.35 16.10
CA SER A 422 -11.73 -33.73 16.60
C SER A 422 -12.04 -34.80 15.53
N ASP A 423 -12.42 -34.40 14.32
CA ASP A 423 -13.01 -35.30 13.33
C ASP A 423 -12.08 -35.62 12.17
N ASN A 424 -11.96 -36.93 11.94
CA ASN A 424 -11.21 -37.62 10.88
C ASN A 424 -11.69 -37.34 9.44
N CYS A 425 -12.24 -36.16 9.12
CA CYS A 425 -12.48 -35.73 7.73
C CYS A 425 -11.18 -35.25 7.04
N MET A 426 -10.07 -35.93 7.30
CA MET A 426 -8.72 -35.67 6.78
C MET A 426 -8.48 -36.33 5.40
N ALA A 427 -9.52 -36.47 4.59
CA ALA A 427 -9.43 -37.19 3.32
C ALA A 427 -9.96 -36.35 2.15
N SER A 428 -9.13 -35.43 1.62
CA SER A 428 -8.85 -35.38 0.16
C SER A 428 -8.19 -34.09 -0.37
N SER A 429 -8.02 -32.99 0.37
CA SER A 429 -7.34 -31.81 -0.19
C SER A 429 -5.82 -31.95 -0.04
N LYS A 430 -5.14 -32.23 -1.15
CA LYS A 430 -3.68 -32.45 -1.20
C LYS A 430 -2.82 -31.24 -0.79
N ASN A 431 -3.40 -30.09 -0.46
CA ASN A 431 -2.75 -28.94 0.20
C ASN A 431 -3.86 -28.04 0.81
N GLY A 432 -3.69 -27.50 2.02
CA GLY A 432 -4.69 -26.69 2.73
C GLY A 432 -4.96 -25.29 2.19
N TYR A 433 -4.58 -24.99 0.94
CA TYR A 433 -4.75 -23.67 0.32
C TYR A 433 -6.22 -23.31 0.12
N ALA A 434 -6.58 -22.08 0.47
CA ALA A 434 -7.95 -21.58 0.46
C ALA A 434 -8.14 -20.43 -0.55
N LEU A 435 -8.86 -19.37 -0.19
CA LEU A 435 -9.18 -18.30 -1.14
C LEU A 435 -7.98 -17.40 -1.42
N GLU A 436 -6.96 -17.34 -0.55
CA GLU A 436 -5.78 -16.48 -0.71
C GLU A 436 -6.16 -15.02 -0.98
N VAL A 437 -7.24 -14.55 -0.35
CA VAL A 437 -7.69 -13.18 -0.51
C VAL A 437 -7.14 -12.29 0.58
N ILE A 438 -6.69 -12.79 1.73
CA ILE A 438 -6.00 -11.99 2.77
C ILE A 438 -4.70 -12.67 3.20
N SER A 439 -3.75 -11.84 3.64
CA SER A 439 -2.43 -12.25 4.16
C SER A 439 -2.47 -12.54 5.68
N TYR A 440 -3.67 -12.70 6.25
CA TYR A 440 -3.90 -12.94 7.68
C TYR A 440 -4.53 -14.32 7.92
N TYR A 441 -4.19 -14.92 9.05
CA TYR A 441 -4.77 -16.18 9.53
C TYR A 441 -5.82 -15.86 10.61
N ILE A 442 -7.10 -16.00 10.28
CA ILE A 442 -8.18 -15.64 11.20
C ILE A 442 -8.26 -16.66 12.33
N LEU A 443 -8.15 -16.20 13.58
CA LEU A 443 -8.49 -17.00 14.76
C LEU A 443 -9.89 -16.59 15.21
N SER A 444 -10.88 -17.37 14.78
CA SER A 444 -12.30 -17.09 15.06
C SER A 444 -12.68 -17.58 16.47
N GLN A 445 -13.57 -16.84 17.14
CA GLN A 445 -14.11 -17.13 18.48
C GLN A 445 -13.11 -16.91 19.64
N TYR A 446 -12.13 -16.03 19.41
CA TYR A 446 -11.09 -15.71 20.38
C TYR A 446 -11.68 -15.21 21.71
N GLU A 447 -11.10 -15.66 22.83
CA GLU A 447 -11.51 -15.37 24.22
C GLU A 447 -12.85 -16.00 24.67
N GLU A 448 -13.48 -16.86 23.86
CA GLU A 448 -14.61 -17.66 24.34
C GLU A 448 -14.15 -18.78 25.28
N SER A 449 -14.85 -18.93 26.41
CA SER A 449 -14.47 -19.86 27.49
C SER A 449 -14.33 -21.32 27.02
N SER A 450 -15.01 -21.68 25.94
CA SER A 450 -15.03 -23.03 25.37
C SER A 450 -13.88 -23.33 24.39
N PHE A 451 -13.20 -22.30 23.86
CA PHE A 451 -12.19 -22.45 22.79
C PHE A 451 -10.80 -21.90 23.14
N SER A 452 -10.70 -21.17 24.25
CA SER A 452 -9.49 -20.48 24.73
C SER A 452 -8.22 -21.36 24.78
N GLU A 453 -8.30 -22.63 25.21
CA GLU A 453 -7.10 -23.49 25.28
C GLU A 453 -6.53 -23.88 23.91
N HIS A 454 -7.38 -24.02 22.89
CA HIS A 454 -6.93 -24.42 21.55
C HIS A 454 -6.35 -23.23 20.78
N GLU A 455 -6.98 -22.08 20.92
CA GLU A 455 -6.52 -20.81 20.32
C GLU A 455 -5.19 -20.37 20.94
N GLN A 456 -5.03 -20.52 22.26
CA GLN A 456 -3.75 -20.32 22.93
C GLN A 456 -2.67 -21.25 22.38
N LYS A 457 -2.96 -22.54 22.18
CA LYS A 457 -2.00 -23.49 21.57
C LYS A 457 -1.62 -23.10 20.14
N ILE A 458 -2.56 -22.59 19.33
CA ILE A 458 -2.27 -22.08 17.98
C ILE A 458 -1.35 -20.85 18.07
N LEU A 459 -1.64 -19.91 18.97
CA LEU A 459 -0.79 -18.72 19.19
C LEU A 459 0.59 -19.08 19.75
N GLU A 460 0.70 -20.06 20.65
CA GLU A 460 1.97 -20.54 21.18
C GLU A 460 2.81 -21.27 20.12
N HIS A 461 2.18 -22.10 19.29
CA HIS A 461 2.88 -22.90 18.27
C HIS A 461 3.22 -22.10 17.02
N TYR A 462 2.34 -21.17 16.62
CA TYR A 462 2.42 -20.47 15.34
C TYR A 462 2.50 -18.94 15.44
N GLY A 463 2.29 -18.32 16.61
CA GLY A 463 2.07 -16.87 16.72
C GLY A 463 3.23 -15.95 16.31
N LYS A 464 4.46 -16.47 16.20
CA LYS A 464 5.61 -15.72 15.62
C LYS A 464 5.80 -15.93 14.12
N ALA A 465 5.18 -16.97 13.55
CA ALA A 465 5.35 -17.38 12.15
C ALA A 465 4.11 -17.08 11.27
N LEU A 466 2.91 -17.09 11.86
CA LEU A 466 1.66 -16.75 11.19
C LEU A 466 1.26 -15.32 11.54
N ASN A 467 0.88 -14.54 10.53
CA ASN A 467 0.26 -13.22 10.69
C ASN A 467 -1.19 -13.40 11.18
N ALA A 468 -1.34 -13.85 12.43
CA ALA A 468 -2.62 -14.20 13.03
C ALA A 468 -3.48 -12.96 13.32
N LEU A 469 -4.77 -13.05 13.05
CA LEU A 469 -5.76 -12.03 13.36
C LEU A 469 -6.86 -12.64 14.25
N PRO A 470 -6.74 -12.53 15.58
CA PRO A 470 -7.79 -13.00 16.47
C PRO A 470 -9.03 -12.10 16.40
N LEU A 471 -10.21 -12.73 16.35
CA LEU A 471 -11.52 -12.09 16.35
C LEU A 471 -12.39 -12.70 17.44
N THR A 472 -12.86 -11.84 18.36
CA THR A 472 -13.92 -12.19 19.30
C THR A 472 -15.29 -12.18 18.59
N ASN A 473 -16.32 -12.73 19.22
CA ASN A 473 -17.69 -12.73 18.69
C ASN A 473 -18.27 -11.32 18.42
N ASP A 474 -17.77 -10.28 19.10
CA ASP A 474 -18.25 -8.90 18.94
C ASP A 474 -17.41 -8.05 17.98
N GLN A 475 -16.45 -8.67 17.29
CA GLN A 475 -15.52 -7.99 16.39
C GLN A 475 -15.70 -8.40 14.94
N ALA A 476 -15.53 -7.43 14.05
CA ALA A 476 -15.42 -7.66 12.62
C ALA A 476 -14.14 -7.02 12.08
N ALA A 477 -13.46 -7.74 11.19
CA ALA A 477 -12.36 -7.25 10.38
C ALA A 477 -12.89 -6.87 8.99
N ILE A 478 -12.74 -5.59 8.64
CA ILE A 478 -13.19 -5.05 7.36
C ILE A 478 -11.98 -4.73 6.49
N PHE A 479 -11.93 -5.30 5.29
CA PHE A 479 -10.90 -5.02 4.30
C PHE A 479 -11.53 -4.26 3.13
N ILE A 480 -11.07 -3.03 2.88
CA ILE A 480 -11.47 -2.19 1.74
C ILE A 480 -10.17 -1.72 1.07
N ASP A 481 -9.87 -2.23 -0.12
CA ASP A 481 -8.74 -1.86 -1.00
C ASP A 481 -7.32 -2.05 -0.42
N ASN A 482 -7.18 -2.17 0.90
CA ASN A 482 -5.94 -2.33 1.65
C ASN A 482 -5.80 -3.76 2.19
N GLU A 483 -4.57 -4.22 2.36
CA GLU A 483 -4.31 -5.49 3.05
C GLU A 483 -4.52 -5.39 4.56
N MET A 484 -4.35 -4.22 5.19
CA MET A 484 -4.61 -4.07 6.63
C MET A 484 -6.11 -3.99 6.95
N PRO A 485 -6.63 -4.81 7.89
CA PRO A 485 -8.02 -4.75 8.32
C PRO A 485 -8.31 -3.50 9.16
N LEU A 486 -9.49 -2.92 8.98
CA LEU A 486 -10.11 -2.06 9.97
C LEU A 486 -10.87 -2.94 10.97
N LEU A 487 -10.37 -3.04 12.20
CA LEU A 487 -11.07 -3.72 13.28
C LEU A 487 -12.15 -2.81 13.87
N LYS A 488 -13.40 -3.27 13.86
CA LYS A 488 -14.54 -2.59 14.48
C LYS A 488 -15.18 -3.49 15.54
N ARG A 489 -15.59 -2.89 16.65
CA ARG A 489 -16.34 -3.54 17.75
C ARG A 489 -17.62 -2.75 18.03
N LEU A 490 -18.71 -3.45 18.33
CA LEU A 490 -19.94 -2.84 18.83
C LEU A 490 -19.80 -2.50 20.32
N PHE A 491 -20.15 -1.27 20.70
CA PHE A 491 -20.35 -0.87 22.09
C PHE A 491 -21.82 -0.55 22.30
N VAL A 492 -22.47 -1.30 23.20
CA VAL A 492 -23.80 -0.94 23.70
C VAL A 492 -23.60 -0.06 24.92
N ASN A 493 -23.86 1.25 24.79
CA ASN A 493 -23.87 2.14 25.95
C ASN A 493 -25.19 2.00 26.71
N CYS A 494 -25.18 2.15 28.04
CA CYS A 494 -26.35 2.02 28.93
C CYS A 494 -27.54 2.97 28.63
N SER A 495 -27.46 3.80 27.58
CA SER A 495 -28.51 4.71 27.11
C SER A 495 -29.19 4.27 25.80
N GLY A 496 -28.90 3.08 25.27
CA GLY A 496 -29.57 2.53 24.07
C GLY A 496 -29.17 3.17 22.73
N LEU A 497 -28.11 3.98 22.69
CA LEU A 497 -27.56 4.56 21.46
C LEU A 497 -26.34 3.74 20.99
N MET A 498 -26.41 3.19 19.78
CA MET A 498 -25.31 2.44 19.16
C MET A 498 -24.25 3.41 18.60
N SER A 499 -22.97 3.20 18.93
CA SER A 499 -21.86 3.90 18.26
C SER A 499 -20.68 2.96 18.01
N ALA A 500 -20.21 2.87 16.76
CA ALA A 500 -19.00 2.15 16.41
C ALA A 500 -17.77 3.03 16.61
N LYS A 501 -16.77 2.58 17.38
CA LYS A 501 -15.46 3.24 17.51
C LYS A 501 -14.41 2.50 16.67
N ILE A 502 -13.56 3.26 15.98
CA ILE A 502 -12.40 2.75 15.24
C ILE A 502 -11.26 2.52 16.24
N TRP A 503 -10.71 1.31 16.28
CA TRP A 503 -9.40 1.06 16.86
C TRP A 503 -8.34 1.15 15.76
N ARG A 504 -7.35 2.03 15.94
CA ARG A 504 -6.09 1.99 15.19
C ARG A 504 -5.02 1.51 16.16
N GLU A 505 -4.26 0.51 15.71
CA GLU A 505 -3.20 -0.24 16.39
C GLU A 505 -3.63 -1.39 17.28
N PRO A 506 -2.94 -2.52 17.11
CA PRO A 506 -2.73 -3.45 18.20
C PRO A 506 -1.24 -3.69 18.37
N ASN A 507 -0.71 -3.29 19.53
CA ASN A 507 0.38 -4.02 20.13
C ASN A 507 -0.15 -5.43 20.45
N TRP A 508 -0.02 -6.34 19.48
CA TRP A 508 -0.48 -7.73 19.60
C TRP A 508 0.34 -8.56 20.59
N PHE A 509 1.39 -7.98 21.17
CA PHE A 509 2.25 -8.59 22.18
C PHE A 509 2.59 -7.57 23.27
N SER A 510 1.72 -7.44 24.27
CA SER A 510 2.13 -7.01 25.61
C SER A 510 1.35 -7.85 26.60
N PRO A 511 1.98 -8.80 27.32
CA PRO A 511 1.40 -9.24 28.57
C PRO A 511 1.63 -8.09 29.55
N PHE A 512 0.62 -7.28 29.82
CA PHE A 512 0.34 -6.59 31.09
C PHE A 512 -0.88 -5.68 30.94
#